data_AF-A0A960D734-F1
#
_entry.id   AF-A0A960D734-F1
#
_cell.length_a   1.000
_cell.length_b   1.000
_cell.length_c   1.000
_cell.angle_alpha   90.00
_cell.angle_beta   90.00
_cell.angle_gamma   90.00
#
_symmetry.space_group_name_H-M   'P 1'
#
loop_
_entity.id
_entity.type
_entity.pdbx_description
1 polymer ?
#
loop_
_entity_poly.entity_id
_entity_poly.type
_entity_poly.pdbx_seq_one_letter_code
_entity_poly.pdbx_strand_id
1 'polypeptide(L)'
;MSIDPNAIGATTSPQIFEWTDRDTLLYALGVGAGTDDLAFTTENSHGVDQQVLPTYAVIACSPFAAVSKIGSFDFSRLLHGSQGIRVLAPLPPSG
;
A
#
# COMPACT_ATOMS: atom_id res chain seq x y z
N MET A 1 20.86 7.44 16.70
CA MET A 1 20.28 7.49 15.35
C MET A 1 21.41 7.87 14.41
N SER A 2 21.86 6.94 13.58
CA SER A 2 22.92 7.16 12.60
C SER A 2 22.30 7.10 11.20
N ILE A 3 22.56 8.11 10.39
CA ILE A 3 22.12 8.19 9.00
C ILE A 3 23.38 8.11 8.14
N ASP A 4 23.42 7.18 7.19
CA ASP A 4 24.52 7.06 6.23
C ASP A 4 24.36 8.10 5.11
N PRO A 5 25.26 9.10 5.00
CA PRO A 5 25.20 10.12 3.96
C PRO A 5 25.43 9.56 2.54
N ASN A 6 25.96 8.35 2.40
CA ASN A 6 26.25 7.72 1.12
C ASN A 6 25.15 6.76 0.64
N ALA A 7 24.03 6.65 1.37
CA ALA A 7 22.94 5.73 1.03
C ALA A 7 22.08 6.17 -0.18
N ILE A 8 22.30 7.36 -0.73
CA ILE A 8 21.58 7.84 -1.92
C ILE A 8 21.84 6.89 -3.09
N GLY A 9 20.76 6.37 -3.69
CA GLY A 9 20.83 5.42 -4.81
C GLY A 9 20.90 3.95 -4.37
N ALA A 10 20.96 3.66 -3.08
CA ALA A 10 20.85 2.28 -2.60
C ALA A 10 19.47 1.68 -2.95
N THR A 11 19.48 0.41 -3.36
CA THR A 11 18.26 -0.33 -3.73
C THR A 11 18.05 -1.54 -2.82
N THR A 12 16.83 -2.06 -2.84
CA THR A 12 16.48 -3.34 -2.23
C THR A 12 16.39 -4.42 -3.32
N SER A 13 16.55 -5.68 -2.92
CA SER A 13 16.18 -6.79 -3.79
C SER A 13 14.68 -6.75 -4.09
N PRO A 14 14.23 -7.25 -5.25
CA PRO A 14 12.80 -7.40 -5.53
C PRO A 14 12.10 -8.19 -4.42
N GLN A 15 10.92 -7.73 -4.02
CA GLN A 15 10.05 -8.44 -3.10
C GLN A 15 8.71 -8.66 -3.80
N ILE A 16 8.23 -9.90 -3.73
CA ILE A 16 6.90 -10.24 -4.23
C ILE A 16 5.90 -9.87 -3.15
N PHE A 17 4.85 -9.16 -3.54
CA PHE A 17 3.71 -8.86 -2.70
C PHE A 17 2.47 -9.37 -3.42
N GLU A 18 1.82 -10.35 -2.81
CA GLU A 18 0.60 -10.98 -3.33
C GLU A 18 -0.58 -10.59 -2.45
N TRP A 19 -1.74 -10.45 -3.05
CA TRP A 19 -2.99 -10.17 -2.34
C TRP A 19 -4.17 -10.87 -2.99
N THR A 20 -5.22 -11.01 -2.19
CA THR A 20 -6.53 -11.50 -2.59
C THR A 20 -7.56 -10.38 -2.53
N ASP A 21 -8.73 -10.62 -3.11
CA ASP A 21 -9.92 -9.78 -2.98
C ASP A 21 -10.20 -9.42 -1.52
N ARG A 22 -10.07 -10.39 -0.60
CA ARG A 22 -10.22 -10.18 0.84
C ARG A 22 -9.35 -9.04 1.37
N ASP A 23 -8.12 -8.91 0.91
CA ASP A 23 -7.18 -7.89 1.39
C ASP A 23 -7.55 -6.50 0.87
N THR A 24 -8.00 -6.40 -0.39
CA THR A 24 -8.45 -5.13 -0.98
C THR A 24 -9.82 -4.69 -0.43
N LEU A 25 -10.72 -5.64 -0.15
CA LEU A 25 -11.97 -5.40 0.58
C LEU A 25 -11.71 -4.93 2.01
N LEU A 26 -10.83 -5.62 2.74
CA LEU A 26 -10.46 -5.25 4.11
C LEU A 26 -9.80 -3.88 4.16
N TYR A 27 -8.96 -3.55 3.17
CA TYR A 27 -8.40 -2.21 3.03
C TYR A 27 -9.50 -1.16 2.85
N ALA A 28 -10.45 -1.37 1.94
CA ALA A 28 -11.54 -0.43 1.68
C ALA A 28 -12.36 -0.15 2.95
N LEU A 29 -12.72 -1.20 3.70
CA LEU A 29 -13.37 -1.06 5.01
C LEU A 29 -12.49 -0.31 6.01
N GLY A 30 -11.19 -0.64 6.06
CA GLY A 30 -10.22 -0.02 6.96
C GLY A 30 -10.02 1.48 6.74
N VAL A 31 -10.25 1.97 5.51
CA VAL A 31 -10.20 3.40 5.17
C VAL A 31 -11.57 4.08 5.11
N GLY A 32 -12.63 3.36 5.52
CA GLY A 32 -13.95 3.94 5.78
C GLY A 32 -15.01 3.76 4.69
N ALA A 33 -14.76 2.98 3.64
CA ALA A 33 -15.81 2.59 2.70
C ALA A 33 -16.85 1.70 3.39
N GLY A 34 -18.11 1.76 2.96
CA GLY A 34 -19.23 1.09 3.63
C GLY A 34 -20.27 0.48 2.70
N THR A 35 -21.48 0.28 3.22
CA THR A 35 -22.60 -0.35 2.50
C THR A 35 -23.08 0.44 1.28
N ASP A 36 -22.77 1.73 1.21
CA ASP A 36 -23.10 2.58 0.07
C ASP A 36 -22.04 2.52 -1.04
N ASP A 37 -20.90 1.86 -0.78
CA ASP A 37 -19.71 1.81 -1.62
C ASP A 37 -19.43 0.39 -2.13
N LEU A 38 -20.47 -0.33 -2.55
CA LEU A 38 -20.40 -1.78 -2.84
C LEU A 38 -19.33 -2.17 -3.86
N ALA A 39 -18.97 -1.27 -4.78
CA ALA A 39 -17.88 -1.51 -5.73
C ALA A 39 -16.50 -1.68 -5.03
N PHE A 40 -16.30 -1.12 -3.84
CA PHE A 40 -15.06 -1.26 -3.08
C PHE A 40 -15.14 -2.31 -1.96
N THR A 41 -16.34 -2.63 -1.49
CA THR A 41 -16.55 -3.44 -0.27
C THR A 41 -17.19 -4.80 -0.52
N THR A 42 -17.47 -5.16 -1.77
CA THR A 42 -17.99 -6.49 -2.13
C THR A 42 -17.41 -7.00 -3.44
N GLU A 43 -17.31 -8.32 -3.57
CA GLU A 43 -16.81 -9.04 -4.74
C GLU A 43 -17.93 -9.76 -5.52
N ASN A 44 -19.15 -9.79 -4.98
CA ASN A 44 -20.26 -10.61 -5.49
C ASN A 44 -21.63 -9.90 -5.52
N SER A 45 -21.66 -8.58 -5.33
CA SER A 45 -22.90 -7.80 -5.42
C SER A 45 -23.46 -7.81 -6.85
N HIS A 46 -24.79 -7.93 -6.96
CA HIS A 46 -25.44 -8.03 -8.27
C HIS A 46 -25.19 -6.79 -9.14
N GLY A 47 -24.57 -7.01 -10.31
CA GLY A 47 -24.28 -5.94 -11.28
C GLY A 47 -23.16 -4.99 -10.86
N VAL A 48 -22.31 -5.38 -9.91
CA VAL A 48 -21.21 -4.55 -9.40
C VAL A 48 -19.91 -5.34 -9.47
N ASP A 49 -19.01 -4.89 -10.33
CA ASP A 49 -17.63 -5.39 -10.34
C ASP A 49 -16.81 -4.72 -9.24
N GLN A 50 -15.94 -5.50 -8.60
CA GLN A 50 -15.05 -4.97 -7.57
C GLN A 50 -14.00 -4.03 -8.19
N GLN A 51 -13.85 -2.86 -7.59
CA GLN A 51 -12.80 -1.90 -7.84
C GLN A 51 -11.89 -1.81 -6.61
N VAL A 52 -10.62 -1.48 -6.83
CA VAL A 52 -9.65 -1.30 -5.75
C VAL A 52 -9.31 0.19 -5.64
N LEU A 53 -9.39 0.72 -4.43
CA LEU A 53 -8.97 2.09 -4.16
C LEU A 53 -7.49 2.27 -4.58
N PRO A 54 -7.15 3.32 -5.35
CA PRO A 54 -5.78 3.50 -5.84
C PRO A 54 -4.76 3.64 -4.70
N THR A 55 -5.22 4.09 -3.53
CA THR A 55 -4.42 4.20 -2.30
C THR A 55 -3.98 2.87 -1.73
N TYR A 56 -4.56 1.73 -2.15
CA TYR A 56 -4.02 0.40 -1.83
C TYR A 56 -2.58 0.21 -2.33
N ALA A 57 -2.12 1.03 -3.28
CA ALA A 57 -0.72 1.07 -3.69
C ALA A 57 0.27 1.29 -2.52
N VAL A 58 -0.13 1.97 -1.44
CA VAL A 58 0.76 2.13 -0.26
C VAL A 58 0.96 0.85 0.53
N ILE A 59 0.05 -0.13 0.37
CA ILE A 59 0.14 -1.47 0.94
C ILE A 59 0.91 -2.37 -0.03
N ALA A 60 0.44 -2.44 -1.28
CA ALA A 60 0.99 -3.35 -2.29
C ALA A 60 2.39 -2.96 -2.82
N CYS A 61 2.78 -1.69 -2.68
CA CYS A 61 4.05 -1.15 -3.19
C CYS A 61 4.71 -0.22 -2.15
N SER A 62 4.98 -0.77 -0.97
CA SER A 62 5.56 -0.02 0.13
C SER A 62 7.06 0.29 -0.09
N PRO A 63 7.50 1.55 0.02
CA PRO A 63 8.91 1.92 -0.09
C PRO A 63 9.71 1.66 1.20
N PHE A 64 9.06 1.23 2.29
CA PHE A 64 9.65 1.21 3.62
C PHE A 64 10.88 0.30 3.76
N ALA A 65 11.04 -0.72 2.91
CA ALA A 65 12.23 -1.57 2.93
C ALA A 65 13.53 -0.77 2.69
N ALA A 66 13.48 0.33 1.92
CA ALA A 66 14.62 1.20 1.66
C ALA A 66 15.12 1.93 2.92
N VAL A 67 14.28 2.13 3.94
CA VAL A 67 14.67 2.75 5.22
C VAL A 67 15.84 1.99 5.87
N SER A 68 15.87 0.66 5.74
CA SER A 68 16.95 -0.19 6.26
C SER A 68 18.32 0.07 5.62
N LYS A 69 18.37 0.70 4.44
CA LYS A 69 19.61 1.07 3.75
C LYS A 69 20.19 2.40 4.22
N ILE A 70 19.37 3.23 4.87
CA ILE A 70 19.73 4.59 5.27
C ILE A 70 20.34 4.59 6.68
N GLY A 71 19.84 3.73 7.57
CA GLY A 71 20.34 3.65 8.94
C GLY A 71 19.37 3.03 9.91
N SER A 72 19.55 3.34 11.19
CA SER A 72 18.71 2.86 12.29
C SER A 72 17.84 3.98 12.85
N PHE A 73 16.54 3.70 12.98
CA PHE A 73 15.53 4.64 13.41
C PHE A 73 14.75 4.08 14.60
N ASP A 74 14.36 4.97 15.50
CA ASP A 74 13.34 4.68 16.52
C ASP A 74 11.96 5.00 15.93
N PHE A 75 11.26 3.97 15.47
CA PHE A 75 9.95 4.13 14.83
C PHE A 75 8.86 4.66 15.78
N SER A 76 9.06 4.59 17.11
CA SER A 76 8.13 5.21 18.07
C SER A 76 8.17 6.73 18.05
N ARG A 77 9.22 7.31 17.45
CA ARG A 77 9.45 8.76 17.36
C ARG A 77 9.41 9.27 15.92
N LEU A 78 8.82 8.49 15.02
CA LEU A 78 8.69 8.82 13.60
C LEU A 78 7.23 9.11 13.26
N LEU A 79 6.89 10.39 13.12
CA LEU A 79 5.68 10.80 12.42
C LEU A 79 5.94 10.72 10.92
N HIS A 80 5.03 10.09 10.17
CA HIS A 80 5.15 9.97 8.72
C HIS A 80 5.03 11.36 8.06
N GLY A 81 6.11 11.84 7.44
CA GLY A 81 6.17 13.19 6.88
C GLY A 81 5.24 13.42 5.69
N SER A 82 5.31 12.58 4.65
CA SER A 82 4.48 12.70 3.45
C SER A 82 4.41 11.37 2.71
N GLN A 83 3.30 11.13 2.00
CA GLN A 83 3.09 9.97 1.15
C GLN A 83 2.55 10.43 -0.21
N GLY A 84 3.03 9.83 -1.29
CA GLY A 84 2.52 10.03 -2.64
C GLY A 84 2.37 8.69 -3.35
N ILE A 85 1.44 8.64 -4.30
CA ILE A 85 1.25 7.49 -5.19
C ILE A 85 1.09 7.96 -6.63
N ARG A 86 1.47 7.11 -7.57
CA ARG A 86 1.12 7.23 -8.98
C ARG A 86 0.76 5.84 -9.48
N VAL A 87 -0.46 5.69 -9.97
CA VAL A 87 -0.99 4.43 -10.48
C VAL A 87 -1.00 4.50 -12.00
N LEU A 88 -0.41 3.51 -12.66
CA LEU A 88 -0.31 3.46 -14.13
C LEU A 88 -1.41 2.61 -14.78
N ALA A 89 -2.01 1.69 -14.01
CA ALA A 89 -3.15 0.87 -14.38
C ALA A 89 -3.97 0.57 -13.11
N PRO A 90 -5.29 0.34 -13.21
CA PRO A 90 -6.09 -0.06 -12.06
C PRO A 90 -5.47 -1.27 -11.34
N LEU A 91 -5.46 -1.23 -10.01
CA LEU A 91 -5.05 -2.39 -9.21
C LEU A 91 -6.15 -3.47 -9.32
N PRO A 92 -5.79 -4.73 -9.66
CA PRO A 92 -6.77 -5.81 -9.68
C PRO A 92 -7.20 -6.17 -8.25
N PRO A 93 -8.44 -6.69 -8.05
CA PRO A 93 -8.90 -7.20 -6.77
C PRO A 93 -7.94 -8.21 -6.10
N SER A 94 -7.30 -9.06 -6.91
CA SER A 94 -6.32 -10.07 -6.51
C SER A 94 -5.13 -10.07 -7.48
N GLY A 95 -3.93 -10.35 -6.99
CA GLY A 95 -2.71 -10.37 -7.82
C GLY A 95 -1.45 -10.61 -7.03
#